data_AF-A0A497QR77-F1
#
_entry.id   AF-A0A497QR77-F1
#
_cell.length_a   1.000
_cell.length_b   1.000
_cell.length_c   1.000
_cell.angle_alpha   90.00
_cell.angle_beta   90.00
_cell.angle_gamma   90.00
#
_symmetry.space_group_name_H-M   'P 1'
#
loop_
_entity.id
_entity.type
_entity.pdbx_description
1 polymer ?
#
loop_
_entity_poly.entity_id
_entity_poly.type
_entity_poly.pdbx_seq_one_letter_code
_entity_poly.pdbx_strand_id
1 'polypeptide(L)'
;MDQSVVLKITSNYPDIFRGIQKHYDYLNNLYHANKIPFFLEEISKGFVFIVRNMEFFEKIRDPSIIKRKLLDVKQNPPQVNQKVLDILANFDFQQNNLIFNIECDMKNSELVFDILQESFNKINTNIRVSPTDFNLIQIEFKSRQDFIFYIQHWISLTADLVKNIS
;
A
#
# COMPACT_ATOMS: atom_id res chain seq x y z
N MET A 1 -25.13 -4.09 -5.15
CA MET A 1 -24.08 -3.84 -6.16
C MET A 1 -22.77 -4.03 -5.45
N ASP A 2 -21.91 -4.92 -5.93
CA ASP A 2 -20.57 -5.10 -5.35
C ASP A 2 -19.78 -3.80 -5.50
N GLN A 3 -19.60 -3.08 -4.39
CA GLN A 3 -18.76 -1.89 -4.37
C GLN A 3 -17.32 -2.36 -4.25
N SER A 4 -16.61 -2.38 -5.38
CA SER A 4 -15.19 -2.64 -5.44
C SER A 4 -14.41 -1.39 -5.82
N VAL A 5 -13.25 -1.19 -5.20
CA VAL A 5 -12.24 -0.21 -5.62
C VAL A 5 -11.17 -0.95 -6.38
N VAL A 6 -10.93 -0.53 -7.62
CA VAL A 6 -9.79 -1.02 -8.42
C VAL A 6 -8.70 0.03 -8.34
N LEU A 7 -7.52 -0.37 -7.87
CA LEU A 7 -6.31 0.45 -7.82
C LEU A 7 -5.27 -0.16 -8.75
N LYS A 8 -4.89 0.54 -9.80
CA LYS A 8 -3.76 0.17 -10.64
C LYS A 8 -2.52 0.93 -10.18
N ILE A 9 -1.55 0.19 -9.67
CA ILE A 9 -0.34 0.74 -9.07
C ILE A 9 0.83 0.46 -10.01
N THR A 10 1.53 1.50 -10.43
CA THR A 10 2.73 1.43 -11.26
C THR A 10 3.86 2.24 -10.63
N SER A 11 5.09 2.08 -11.11
CA SER A 11 6.24 2.83 -10.59
C SER A 11 7.19 3.28 -11.69
N ASN A 12 7.93 4.37 -11.44
CA ASN A 12 9.09 4.76 -12.24
C ASN A 12 10.25 3.75 -12.15
N TYR A 13 10.17 2.80 -11.21
CA TYR A 13 11.06 1.66 -11.12
C TYR A 13 10.25 0.35 -11.18
N PRO A 14 9.92 -0.14 -12.39
CA PRO A 14 9.08 -1.34 -12.55
C PRO A 14 9.66 -2.60 -11.89
N ASP A 15 10.99 -2.68 -11.77
CA ASP A 15 11.68 -3.84 -11.24
C ASP A 15 11.42 -4.07 -9.74
N ILE A 16 10.87 -3.09 -9.03
CA ILE A 16 10.44 -3.22 -7.63
C ILE A 16 9.36 -4.29 -7.48
N PHE A 17 8.58 -4.49 -8.54
CA PHE A 17 7.50 -5.44 -8.57
C PHE A 17 7.98 -6.87 -8.85
N ARG A 18 9.22 -7.07 -9.35
CA ARG A 18 9.77 -8.43 -9.59
C ARG A 18 9.83 -9.28 -8.32
N GLY A 19 10.07 -8.65 -7.18
CA GLY A 19 10.01 -9.33 -5.89
C GLY A 19 8.59 -9.74 -5.49
N ILE A 20 7.61 -8.88 -5.78
CA ILE A 20 6.19 -9.12 -5.50
C ILE A 20 5.64 -10.22 -6.43
N GLN A 21 6.04 -10.22 -7.71
CA GLN A 21 5.70 -11.28 -8.68
C GLN A 21 6.05 -12.68 -8.16
N LYS A 22 7.24 -12.85 -7.56
CA LYS A 22 7.68 -14.14 -7.01
C LYS A 22 6.84 -14.64 -5.81
N HIS A 23 6.03 -13.77 -5.22
CA HIS A 23 5.25 -14.07 -4.02
C HIS A 23 3.76 -13.76 -4.18
N TYR A 24 3.33 -13.41 -5.39
CA TYR A 24 1.96 -13.06 -5.70
C TYR A 24 0.97 -14.17 -5.31
N ASP A 25 1.22 -15.41 -5.74
CA ASP A 25 0.36 -16.55 -5.41
C ASP A 25 0.28 -16.78 -3.90
N TYR A 26 1.39 -16.59 -3.18
CA TYR A 26 1.42 -16.68 -1.73
C TYR A 26 0.57 -15.58 -1.07
N LEU A 27 0.69 -14.34 -1.54
CA LEU A 27 -0.11 -13.21 -1.04
C LEU A 27 -1.60 -13.43 -1.29
N ASN A 28 -1.98 -13.82 -2.51
CA ASN A 28 -3.37 -14.16 -2.84
C ASN A 28 -3.90 -15.33 -2.01
N ASN A 29 -3.11 -16.39 -1.82
CA ASN A 29 -3.51 -17.51 -0.98
C ASN A 29 -3.69 -17.10 0.49
N LEU A 30 -2.82 -16.23 1.01
CA LEU A 30 -2.97 -15.66 2.35
C LEU A 30 -4.25 -14.82 2.44
N TYR A 31 -4.55 -14.00 1.44
CA TYR A 31 -5.78 -13.19 1.41
C TYR A 31 -7.03 -14.07 1.34
N HIS A 32 -7.05 -15.05 0.44
CA HIS A 32 -8.15 -16.01 0.32
C HIS A 32 -8.37 -16.81 1.61
N ALA A 33 -7.30 -17.31 2.24
CA ALA A 33 -7.38 -18.07 3.48
C ALA A 33 -7.99 -17.25 4.64
N ASN A 34 -7.75 -15.95 4.66
CA ASN A 34 -8.27 -15.03 5.67
C ASN A 34 -9.60 -14.37 5.25
N LYS A 35 -10.24 -14.83 4.17
CA LYS A 35 -11.49 -14.27 3.58
C LYS A 35 -11.41 -12.78 3.34
N ILE A 36 -10.21 -12.28 3.10
CA ILE A 36 -9.97 -10.88 2.88
C ILE A 36 -10.39 -10.60 1.44
N PRO A 37 -11.26 -9.62 1.18
CA PRO A 37 -11.88 -9.44 -0.12
C PRO A 37 -10.95 -8.72 -1.10
N PHE A 38 -9.70 -9.17 -1.22
CA PHE A 38 -8.68 -8.55 -2.07
C PHE A 38 -8.24 -9.49 -3.19
N PHE A 39 -7.84 -8.91 -4.31
CA PHE A 39 -7.18 -9.62 -5.41
C PHE A 39 -6.04 -8.75 -5.94
N LEU A 40 -4.85 -9.32 -6.06
CA LEU A 40 -3.74 -8.70 -6.78
C LEU A 40 -3.71 -9.30 -8.21
N GLU A 41 -3.29 -8.55 -9.22
CA GLU A 41 -3.02 -9.06 -10.56
C GLU A 41 -1.79 -8.34 -11.11
N GLU A 42 -0.87 -9.05 -11.72
CA GLU A 42 0.32 -8.44 -12.31
C GLU A 42 0.01 -7.74 -13.64
N ILE A 43 0.64 -6.59 -13.88
CA ILE A 43 0.66 -5.90 -15.17
C ILE A 43 2.10 -5.52 -15.55
N SER A 44 2.35 -5.17 -16.83
CA SER A 44 3.73 -5.04 -17.36
C SER A 44 4.65 -4.04 -16.65
N LYS A 45 4.13 -3.18 -15.77
CA LYS A 45 4.89 -2.23 -14.94
C LYS A 45 4.30 -2.03 -13.54
N GLY A 46 3.66 -3.05 -12.97
CA GLY A 46 2.93 -2.86 -11.73
C GLY A 46 1.98 -3.99 -11.39
N PHE A 47 0.94 -3.63 -10.64
CA PHE A 47 -0.16 -4.53 -10.32
C PHE A 47 -1.48 -3.79 -10.26
N VAL A 48 -2.54 -4.52 -10.53
CA VAL A 48 -3.90 -4.15 -10.19
C VAL A 48 -4.21 -4.74 -8.82
N PHE A 49 -4.75 -3.91 -7.95
CA PHE A 49 -5.19 -4.27 -6.61
C PHE A 49 -6.68 -3.98 -6.53
N ILE A 50 -7.49 -5.04 -6.41
CA ILE A 50 -8.94 -4.95 -6.34
C ILE A 50 -9.36 -5.17 -4.90
N VAL A 51 -10.09 -4.22 -4.34
CA VAL A 51 -10.67 -4.30 -3.01
C VAL A 51 -12.18 -4.44 -3.13
N ARG A 52 -12.72 -5.59 -2.72
CA ARG A 52 -14.14 -5.96 -2.77
C ARG A 52 -14.82 -5.86 -1.39
N ASN A 53 -14.60 -4.76 -0.66
CA ASN A 53 -15.42 -4.39 0.50
C ASN A 53 -15.03 -2.96 0.93
N MET A 54 -15.93 -2.00 0.76
CA MET A 54 -15.68 -0.61 1.13
C MET A 54 -15.54 -0.40 2.63
N GLU A 55 -16.13 -1.26 3.47
CA GLU A 55 -16.00 -1.15 4.93
C GLU A 55 -14.53 -1.22 5.37
N PHE A 56 -13.69 -1.94 4.64
CA PHE A 56 -12.26 -1.99 4.93
C PHE A 56 -11.59 -0.62 4.70
N PHE A 57 -11.89 0.04 3.58
CA PHE A 57 -11.38 1.38 3.30
C PHE A 57 -11.93 2.40 4.29
N GLU A 58 -13.21 2.32 4.66
CA GLU A 58 -13.80 3.22 5.65
C GLU A 58 -13.21 3.03 7.04
N LYS A 59 -12.90 1.78 7.45
CA LYS A 59 -12.21 1.52 8.72
C LYS A 59 -10.79 2.08 8.73
N ILE A 60 -10.08 2.00 7.60
CA ILE A 60 -8.73 2.60 7.47
C ILE A 60 -8.80 4.13 7.48
N ARG A 61 -9.90 4.70 6.98
CA ARG A 61 -10.12 6.15 6.99
C ARG A 61 -10.10 6.74 8.41
N ASP A 62 -10.34 5.95 9.46
CA ASP A 62 -10.30 6.46 10.84
C ASP A 62 -8.90 7.02 11.20
N PRO A 63 -8.78 8.35 11.41
CA PRO A 63 -7.52 9.01 11.73
C PRO A 63 -6.86 8.45 13.00
N SER A 64 -7.66 7.95 13.94
CA SER A 64 -7.19 7.42 15.22
C SER A 64 -6.54 6.04 15.06
N ILE A 65 -7.06 5.21 14.16
CA ILE A 65 -6.50 3.89 13.82
C ILE A 65 -5.15 4.08 13.15
N ILE A 66 -5.07 4.95 12.14
CA ILE A 66 -3.81 5.31 11.46
C ILE A 66 -2.77 5.79 12.48
N LYS A 67 -3.12 6.77 13.32
CA LYS A 67 -2.19 7.36 14.30
C LYS A 67 -1.70 6.35 15.33
N ARG A 68 -2.60 5.49 15.85
CA ARG A 68 -2.23 4.45 16.82
C ARG A 68 -1.26 3.44 16.20
N LYS A 69 -1.55 2.96 14.99
CA LYS A 69 -0.69 2.01 14.27
C LYS A 69 0.66 2.61 13.89
N LEU A 70 0.69 3.91 13.59
CA LEU A 70 1.93 4.64 13.37
C LEU A 70 2.86 4.62 14.58
N LEU A 71 2.32 4.91 15.76
CA LEU A 71 3.07 4.88 17.00
C LEU A 71 3.55 3.47 17.32
N ASP A 72 2.69 2.48 17.11
CA ASP A 72 3.00 1.07 17.31
C ASP A 72 4.15 0.61 16.40
N VAL A 73 4.15 0.94 15.10
CA VAL A 73 5.27 0.58 14.20
C VAL A 73 6.57 1.30 14.56
N LYS A 74 6.51 2.54 15.07
CA LYS A 74 7.73 3.24 15.54
C LYS A 74 8.34 2.58 16.78
N GLN A 75 7.52 2.03 17.67
CA GLN A 75 7.96 1.43 18.93
C GLN A 75 8.27 -0.07 18.78
N ASN A 76 7.45 -0.76 18.00
CA ASN A 76 7.44 -2.20 17.77
C ASN A 76 7.27 -2.46 16.25
N PRO A 77 8.30 -2.19 15.44
CA PRO A 77 8.21 -2.44 14.01
C PRO A 77 7.87 -3.91 13.79
N PRO A 78 6.80 -4.22 13.03
CA PRO A 78 6.45 -5.60 12.74
C PRO A 78 7.64 -6.26 12.07
N GLN A 79 7.91 -7.51 12.42
CA GLN A 79 8.94 -8.28 11.74
C GLN A 79 8.53 -8.43 10.28
N VAL A 80 9.11 -7.59 9.44
CA VAL A 80 9.02 -7.71 8.00
C VAL A 80 9.73 -9.00 7.67
N ASN A 81 9.01 -9.93 7.04
CA ASN A 81 9.58 -11.19 6.60
C ASN A 81 10.91 -10.90 5.88
N GLN A 82 11.97 -11.65 6.22
CA GLN A 82 13.28 -11.48 5.60
C GLN A 82 13.18 -11.48 4.07
N LYS A 83 12.26 -12.26 3.48
CA LYS A 83 11.97 -12.25 2.04
C LYS A 83 11.53 -10.88 1.51
N VAL A 84 10.70 -10.14 2.26
CA VAL A 84 10.30 -8.77 1.90
C VAL A 84 11.48 -7.81 2.04
N LEU A 85 12.31 -7.96 3.07
CA LEU A 85 13.54 -7.18 3.20
C LEU A 85 14.53 -7.47 2.07
N ASP A 86 14.63 -8.72 1.60
CA ASP A 86 15.50 -9.15 0.50
C ASP A 86 15.02 -8.59 -0.85
N ILE A 87 13.71 -8.48 -1.06
CA ILE A 87 13.12 -7.76 -2.21
C ILE A 87 13.53 -6.29 -2.16
N LEU A 88 13.47 -5.68 -0.97
CA LEU A 88 13.82 -4.28 -0.76
C LEU A 88 15.35 -4.04 -0.79
N ALA A 89 16.17 -5.08 -0.60
CA ALA A 89 17.63 -5.02 -0.58
C ALA A 89 18.27 -5.01 -1.97
N ASN A 90 17.60 -5.59 -2.96
CA ASN A 90 18.07 -5.65 -4.35
C ASN A 90 17.62 -4.45 -5.20
N PHE A 91 16.95 -3.46 -4.59
CA PHE A 91 16.50 -2.25 -5.25
C PHE A 91 17.58 -1.17 -5.13
N ASP A 92 18.05 -0.65 -6.26
CA ASP A 92 19.04 0.43 -6.29
C ASP A 92 18.33 1.80 -6.31
N PHE A 93 18.29 2.45 -5.13
CA PHE A 93 17.58 3.71 -4.89
C PHE A 93 18.33 4.94 -5.45
N GLN A 94 19.13 4.81 -6.52
CA GLN A 94 19.99 5.90 -7.01
C GLN A 94 19.25 7.00 -7.77
N GLN A 95 17.98 6.80 -8.08
CA GLN A 95 17.15 7.89 -8.59
C GLN A 95 16.56 8.62 -7.39
N ASN A 96 16.77 9.93 -7.35
CA ASN A 96 16.49 10.81 -6.23
C ASN A 96 15.08 10.75 -5.62
N ASN A 97 14.13 10.00 -6.20
CA ASN A 97 12.84 9.63 -5.59
C ASN A 97 12.30 8.33 -6.19
N LEU A 98 11.68 7.49 -5.36
CA LEU A 98 10.81 6.40 -5.82
C LEU A 98 9.39 6.93 -5.98
N ILE A 99 8.84 6.79 -7.17
CA ILE A 99 7.52 7.30 -7.51
C ILE A 99 6.59 6.13 -7.80
N PHE A 100 5.43 6.12 -7.14
CA PHE A 100 4.30 5.28 -7.50
C PHE A 100 3.18 6.11 -8.10
N ASN A 101 2.56 5.60 -9.14
CA ASN A 101 1.33 6.14 -9.69
C ASN A 101 0.21 5.16 -9.39
N ILE A 102 -0.84 5.66 -8.75
CA ILE A 102 -2.04 4.92 -8.37
C ILE A 102 -3.19 5.47 -9.18
N GLU A 103 -3.64 4.69 -10.15
CA GLU A 103 -4.84 4.94 -10.92
C GLU A 103 -6.02 4.26 -10.25
N CYS A 104 -7.13 4.96 -10.05
CA CYS A 104 -8.32 4.43 -9.38
C CYS A 104 -9.60 4.92 -10.06
N ASP A 105 -10.70 4.16 -9.93
CA ASP A 105 -11.97 4.61 -10.52
C ASP A 105 -12.39 5.98 -9.99
N MET A 106 -12.83 6.88 -10.89
CA MET A 106 -13.18 8.27 -10.56
C MET A 106 -14.18 8.39 -9.40
N LYS A 107 -15.07 7.40 -9.24
CA LYS A 107 -16.06 7.40 -8.15
C LYS A 107 -15.44 7.31 -6.76
N ASN A 108 -14.23 6.76 -6.66
CA ASN A 108 -13.54 6.49 -5.40
C ASN A 108 -12.24 7.27 -5.26
N SER A 109 -11.86 8.10 -6.25
CA SER A 109 -10.53 8.73 -6.28
C SER A 109 -10.30 9.72 -5.15
N GLU A 110 -11.31 10.51 -4.80
CA GLU A 110 -11.27 11.42 -3.65
C GLU A 110 -11.10 10.67 -2.32
N LEU A 111 -11.91 9.63 -2.10
CA LEU A 111 -11.81 8.79 -0.90
C LEU A 111 -10.44 8.12 -0.77
N VAL A 112 -9.93 7.56 -1.87
CA VAL A 112 -8.62 6.91 -1.91
C VAL A 112 -7.52 7.95 -1.68
N PHE A 113 -7.63 9.14 -2.27
CA PHE A 113 -6.69 10.23 -2.05
C PHE A 113 -6.64 10.67 -0.58
N ASP A 114 -7.80 10.91 0.05
CA ASP A 114 -7.88 11.31 1.45
C ASP A 114 -7.22 10.29 2.38
N ILE A 115 -7.53 9.00 2.18
CA ILE A 115 -6.96 7.91 2.98
C ILE A 115 -5.44 7.84 2.83
N LEU A 116 -4.95 7.92 1.59
CA LEU A 116 -3.52 7.91 1.32
C LEU A 116 -2.90 9.15 1.96
N GLN A 117 -3.37 10.36 1.63
CA GLN A 117 -2.82 11.61 2.11
C GLN A 117 -2.76 11.66 3.66
N GLU A 118 -3.83 11.24 4.34
CA GLU A 118 -3.84 11.15 5.80
C GLU A 118 -2.83 10.15 6.34
N SER A 119 -2.71 8.98 5.71
CA SER A 119 -1.73 7.96 6.09
C SER A 119 -0.31 8.52 5.91
N PHE A 120 0.01 9.04 4.74
CA PHE A 120 1.35 9.47 4.37
C PHE A 120 1.83 10.72 5.11
N ASN A 121 0.99 11.75 5.23
CA ASN A 121 1.35 12.99 5.94
C ASN A 121 1.63 12.74 7.42
N LYS A 122 1.00 11.72 8.04
CA LYS A 122 1.23 11.35 9.44
C LYS A 122 2.42 10.40 9.61
N ILE A 123 2.76 9.62 8.59
CA ILE A 123 3.91 8.71 8.55
C ILE A 123 5.22 9.49 8.54
N ASN A 124 5.40 10.39 7.57
CA ASN A 124 6.68 11.06 7.36
C ASN A 124 6.53 12.27 6.43
N THR A 125 7.16 13.40 6.75
CA THR A 125 7.17 14.61 5.90
C THR A 125 7.94 14.44 4.60
N ASN A 126 8.71 13.36 4.47
CA ASN A 126 9.47 13.02 3.27
C ASN A 126 8.70 12.17 2.26
N ILE A 127 7.43 11.83 2.55
CA ILE A 127 6.54 11.21 1.57
C ILE A 127 5.56 12.26 1.08
N ARG A 128 5.48 12.45 -0.25
CA ARG A 128 4.52 13.38 -0.86
C ARG A 128 3.42 12.61 -1.55
N VAL A 129 2.18 13.00 -1.31
CA VAL A 129 1.01 12.51 -2.01
C VAL A 129 0.40 13.68 -2.76
N SER A 130 0.30 13.55 -4.07
CA SER A 130 -0.24 14.59 -4.93
C SER A 130 -1.25 14.01 -5.90
N PRO A 131 -2.44 14.62 -6.04
CA PRO A 131 -3.31 14.32 -7.17
C PRO A 131 -2.65 14.91 -8.42
N THR A 132 -2.48 14.11 -9.45
CA THR A 132 -1.89 14.54 -10.74
C THR A 132 -2.94 14.66 -11.84
N ASP A 133 -4.03 13.91 -11.70
CA ASP A 133 -5.22 13.97 -12.53
C ASP A 133 -6.44 13.47 -11.72
N PHE A 134 -7.65 13.56 -12.27
CA PHE A 134 -8.93 13.19 -11.61
C PHE A 134 -8.96 11.76 -11.06
N ASN A 135 -8.21 10.85 -11.66
CA ASN A 135 -8.15 9.43 -11.30
C ASN A 135 -6.74 8.96 -10.97
N LEU A 136 -5.74 9.86 -10.94
CA LEU A 136 -4.32 9.52 -10.82
C LEU A 136 -3.69 10.21 -9.62
N ILE A 137 -3.27 9.39 -8.65
CA ILE A 137 -2.60 9.81 -7.42
C ILE A 137 -1.14 9.41 -7.52
N GLN A 138 -0.23 10.35 -7.30
CA GLN A 138 1.20 10.11 -7.26
C GLN A 138 1.70 10.09 -5.82
N ILE A 139 2.56 9.13 -5.52
CA ILE A 139 3.22 8.99 -4.21
C ILE A 139 4.73 8.99 -4.44
N GLU A 140 5.41 9.93 -3.81
CA GLU A 140 6.85 10.14 -3.95
C GLU A 140 7.54 9.84 -2.61
N PHE A 141 8.44 8.86 -2.62
CA PHE A 141 9.31 8.50 -1.50
C PHE A 141 10.72 9.03 -1.76
N LYS A 142 11.20 9.91 -0.88
CA LYS A 142 12.54 10.51 -1.00
C LYS A 142 13.70 9.60 -0.61
N SER A 143 13.41 8.52 0.12
CA SER A 143 14.44 7.55 0.51
C SER A 143 13.90 6.13 0.62
N ARG A 144 14.83 5.17 0.53
CA ARG A 144 14.56 3.75 0.79
C ARG A 144 13.96 3.50 2.16
N GLN A 145 14.44 4.23 3.16
CA GLN A 145 13.98 4.07 4.54
C GLN A 145 12.53 4.50 4.69
N ASP A 146 12.12 5.59 4.03
CA ASP A 146 10.73 6.06 4.04
C ASP A 146 9.80 5.02 3.41
N PHE A 147 10.23 4.40 2.32
CA PHE A 147 9.49 3.33 1.66
C PHE A 147 9.38 2.06 2.53
N ILE A 148 10.48 1.61 3.16
CA ILE A 148 10.47 0.45 4.06
C ILE A 148 9.53 0.69 5.25
N PHE A 149 9.62 1.87 5.86
CA PHE A 149 8.78 2.26 7.00
C PHE A 149 7.29 2.28 6.61
N TYR A 150 6.98 2.73 5.39
CA TYR A 150 5.63 2.67 4.85
C TYR A 150 5.11 1.24 4.69
N ILE A 151 5.91 0.33 4.11
CA ILE A 151 5.52 -1.08 3.96
C ILE A 151 5.27 -1.71 5.34
N GLN A 152 6.12 -1.43 6.33
CA GLN A 152 5.92 -1.87 7.71
C GLN A 152 4.59 -1.37 8.30
N HIS A 153 4.27 -0.10 8.08
CA HIS A 153 3.03 0.49 8.54
C HIS A 153 1.79 -0.20 7.95
N TRP A 154 1.77 -0.44 6.64
CA TRP A 154 0.64 -1.11 5.98
C TRP A 154 0.48 -2.58 6.37
N ILE A 155 1.59 -3.29 6.58
CA ILE A 155 1.55 -4.66 7.11
C ILE A 155 0.92 -4.68 8.52
N SER A 156 1.32 -3.76 9.41
CA SER A 156 0.73 -3.66 10.76
C SER A 156 -0.76 -3.32 10.73
N LEU A 157 -1.15 -2.36 9.89
CA LEU A 157 -2.54 -1.93 9.72
C LEU A 157 -3.42 -3.08 9.21
N THR A 158 -2.98 -3.78 8.16
CA THR A 158 -3.72 -4.89 7.56
C THR A 158 -3.81 -6.10 8.48
N ALA A 159 -2.72 -6.48 9.17
CA ALA A 159 -2.73 -7.63 10.07
C ALA A 159 -3.75 -7.49 11.22
N ASP A 160 -3.92 -6.29 11.76
CA ASP A 160 -4.89 -6.05 12.83
C ASP A 160 -6.32 -5.94 12.33
N LEU A 161 -6.52 -5.36 11.14
CA LEU A 161 -7.86 -5.29 10.56
C LEU A 161 -8.39 -6.69 10.23
N VAL A 162 -7.52 -7.59 9.76
CA VAL A 162 -7.86 -8.98 9.49
C VAL A 162 -8.30 -9.71 10.76
N LYS A 163 -7.57 -9.54 11.87
CA LYS A 163 -7.93 -10.13 13.18
C LYS A 163 -9.26 -9.64 13.74
N ASN A 164 -9.70 -8.45 13.36
CA ASN A 164 -10.95 -7.83 13.85
C ASN A 164 -12.16 -8.10 12.94
N ILE A 165 -11.95 -8.79 11.80
CA ILE A 165 -13.00 -9.17 10.85
C ILE A 165 -13.29 -10.69 10.91
N SER A 166 -12.37 -11.47 11.48
CA SER A 166 -12.52 -12.91 11.80
C SER A 166 -13.11 -13.15 13.18
#